data_AF-A0A1C6DHW3-F1
#
_entry.id   AF-A0A1C6DHW3-F1
#
_cell.length_a   1.000
_cell.length_b   1.000
_cell.length_c   1.000
_cell.angle_alpha   90.00
_cell.angle_beta   90.00
_cell.angle_gamma   90.00
#
_symmetry.space_group_name_H-M   'P 1'
#
loop_
_entity.id
_entity.type
_entity.pdbx_description
1 polymer ?
#
loop_
_entity_poly.entity_id
_entity_poly.type
_entity_poly.pdbx_seq_one_letter_code
_entity_poly.pdbx_strand_id
1 'polypeptide(L)'
;MQYDTTDFVETNGEATMKLIARTRRLTREYYMTDHEDAERRRAILEELLGEIGKNVEIDTPFYCDYGKNIHIGSDVIINMNCTFVDNKPIRIG
;
A
#
# COMPACT_ATOMS: atom_id res chain seq x y z
N MET A 1 -22.68 22.86 11.36
CA MET A 1 -22.75 21.41 11.10
C MET A 1 -22.59 20.72 12.45
N GLN A 2 -23.58 19.96 12.92
CA GLN A 2 -23.45 19.11 14.10
C GLN A 2 -23.08 17.70 13.61
N TYR A 3 -22.00 17.13 14.16
CA TYR A 3 -21.61 15.75 13.94
C TYR A 3 -22.07 14.93 15.16
N ASP A 4 -22.50 13.70 14.94
CA ASP A 4 -22.79 12.74 16.00
C ASP A 4 -21.79 11.56 15.99
N THR A 5 -21.88 10.67 16.97
CA THR A 5 -20.90 9.59 17.15
C THR A 5 -20.86 8.60 15.98
N THR A 6 -21.92 8.53 15.17
CA THR A 6 -21.97 7.67 13.98
C THR A 6 -21.21 8.24 12.78
N ASP A 7 -20.87 9.54 12.80
CA ASP A 7 -20.05 10.19 11.78
C ASP A 7 -18.55 9.85 11.89
N PHE A 8 -18.13 9.24 13.01
CA PHE A 8 -16.72 8.94 13.29
C PHE A 8 -16.44 7.45 13.24
N VAL A 9 -15.26 7.10 12.74
CA VAL A 9 -14.76 5.72 12.68
C VAL A 9 -13.61 5.57 13.67
N GLU A 10 -13.54 4.45 14.38
CA GLU A 10 -12.38 4.12 15.22
C GLU A 10 -11.13 3.93 14.33
N THR A 11 -10.12 4.77 14.52
CA THR A 11 -8.92 4.79 13.66
C THR A 11 -7.69 4.13 14.29
N ASN A 12 -7.69 3.90 15.60
CA ASN A 12 -6.55 3.39 16.36
C ASN A 12 -6.79 2.01 17.01
N GLY A 13 -7.84 1.30 16.58
CA GLY A 13 -8.13 -0.05 17.06
C GLY A 13 -6.93 -1.00 16.86
N GLU A 14 -6.77 -1.98 17.76
CA GLU A 14 -5.59 -2.84 17.82
C GLU A 14 -5.29 -3.54 16.48
N ALA A 15 -6.33 -4.06 15.81
CA ALA A 15 -6.20 -4.71 14.51
C ALA A 15 -5.69 -3.75 13.42
N THR A 16 -6.20 -2.51 13.41
CA THR A 16 -5.78 -1.45 12.49
C THR A 16 -4.32 -1.07 12.73
N MET A 17 -3.91 -0.92 13.99
CA MET A 17 -2.52 -0.59 14.32
C MET A 17 -1.54 -1.70 13.94
N LYS A 18 -1.91 -2.98 14.13
CA LYS A 18 -1.11 -4.13 13.66
C LYS A 18 -0.97 -4.14 12.12
N LEU A 19 -2.05 -3.81 11.41
CA LEU A 19 -2.05 -3.71 9.96
C LEU A 19 -1.15 -2.56 9.48
N ILE A 20 -1.24 -1.38 10.09
CA ILE A 20 -0.38 -0.23 9.78
C ILE A 20 1.09 -0.62 10.04
N ALA A 21 1.40 -1.23 11.18
CA ALA A 21 2.76 -1.63 11.51
C ALA A 21 3.35 -2.62 10.48
N ARG A 22 2.55 -3.61 10.04
CA ARG A 22 2.94 -4.53 8.95
C ARG A 22 3.23 -3.76 7.65
N THR A 23 2.33 -2.86 7.27
CA THR A 23 2.43 -2.07 6.04
C THR A 23 3.70 -1.21 6.05
N ARG A 24 3.95 -0.49 7.14
CA ARG A 24 5.15 0.34 7.30
C ARG A 24 6.45 -0.48 7.26
N ARG A 25 6.45 -1.70 7.81
CA ARG A 25 7.58 -2.63 7.71
C ARG A 25 7.86 -2.98 6.25
N LEU A 26 6.84 -3.39 5.50
CA LEU A 26 6.97 -3.79 4.09
C LEU A 26 7.36 -2.62 3.18
N THR A 27 6.75 -1.44 3.34
CA THR A 27 7.13 -0.26 2.54
C THR A 27 8.57 0.18 2.82
N ARG A 28 9.05 0.04 4.07
CA ARG A 28 10.45 0.31 4.42
C ARG A 28 11.39 -0.70 3.78
N GLU A 29 11.01 -1.98 3.81
CA GLU A 29 11.79 -3.04 3.18
C GLU A 29 11.88 -2.87 1.67
N TYR A 30 10.75 -2.54 1.04
CA TYR A 30 10.69 -2.22 -0.39
C TYR A 30 11.60 -1.03 -0.75
N TYR A 31 11.56 0.03 0.05
CA TYR A 31 12.40 1.23 -0.14
C TYR A 31 13.91 0.93 -0.04
N MET A 32 14.29 -0.03 0.80
CA MET A 32 15.70 -0.39 1.03
C MET A 32 16.20 -1.50 0.11
N THR A 33 15.31 -2.13 -0.66
CA THR A 33 15.67 -3.18 -1.62
C THR A 33 16.30 -2.54 -2.84
N ASP A 34 17.39 -3.13 -3.35
CA ASP A 34 18.06 -2.67 -4.56
C ASP A 34 17.08 -2.63 -5.74
N HIS A 35 17.18 -1.61 -6.59
CA HIS A 35 16.29 -1.44 -7.72
C HIS A 35 16.44 -2.58 -8.75
N GLU A 36 17.63 -3.16 -8.85
CA GLU A 36 17.94 -4.27 -9.75
C GLU A 36 17.45 -5.64 -9.21
N ASP A 37 17.10 -5.75 -7.92
CA ASP A 37 16.54 -6.97 -7.32
C ASP A 37 15.02 -7.07 -7.58
N ALA A 38 14.67 -7.30 -8.85
CA ALA A 38 13.29 -7.38 -9.30
C ALA A 38 12.49 -8.50 -8.60
N GLU A 39 13.12 -9.63 -8.28
CA GLU A 39 12.46 -10.74 -7.59
C GLU A 39 12.09 -10.35 -6.16
N ARG A 40 13.01 -9.74 -5.40
CA ARG A 40 12.72 -9.31 -4.04
C ARG A 40 11.68 -8.19 -4.01
N ARG A 41 11.83 -7.20 -4.90
CA ARG A 41 10.87 -6.11 -5.06
C ARG A 41 9.46 -6.65 -5.33
N ARG A 42 9.34 -7.59 -6.27
CA ARG A 42 8.06 -8.24 -6.60
C ARG A 42 7.46 -8.97 -5.40
N ALA A 43 8.26 -9.79 -4.71
CA ALA A 43 7.78 -10.55 -3.55
C ALA A 43 7.24 -9.65 -2.44
N ILE A 44 7.91 -8.51 -2.18
CA ILE A 44 7.42 -7.53 -1.19
C ILE A 44 6.11 -6.89 -1.64
N LEU A 45 5.96 -6.54 -2.91
CA LEU A 45 4.71 -5.96 -3.44
C LEU A 45 3.54 -6.95 -3.40
N GLU A 46 3.78 -8.23 -3.69
CA GLU A 46 2.77 -9.29 -3.57
C GLU A 46 2.35 -9.53 -2.11
N GLU A 47 3.25 -9.34 -1.15
CA GLU A 47 2.90 -9.37 0.27
C GLU A 47 2.17 -8.07 0.68
N LEU A 48 2.58 -6.91 0.18
CA LEU A 48 2.07 -5.60 0.58
C LEU A 48 0.64 -5.34 0.06
N LEU A 49 0.41 -5.59 -1.23
CA LEU A 49 -0.78 -5.17 -1.96
C LEU A 49 -1.89 -6.22 -1.91
N GLY A 50 -3.13 -5.80 -2.20
CA GLY A 50 -4.26 -6.71 -2.32
C GLY A 50 -4.22 -7.52 -3.61
N GLU A 51 -3.71 -6.91 -4.68
CA GLU A 51 -3.52 -7.54 -6.00
C GLU A 51 -2.47 -6.77 -6.80
N ILE A 52 -1.63 -7.47 -7.56
CA ILE A 52 -0.68 -6.88 -8.51
C ILE A 52 -0.58 -7.73 -9.78
N GLY A 53 -0.93 -7.12 -10.92
CA GLY A 53 -0.85 -7.73 -12.23
C GLY A 53 0.58 -7.92 -12.76
N LYS A 54 0.71 -8.15 -14.06
CA LYS A 54 2.01 -8.29 -14.74
C LYS A 54 2.52 -6.93 -15.20
N ASN A 55 3.82 -6.80 -15.40
CA ASN A 55 4.43 -5.56 -15.93
C ASN A 55 4.01 -4.31 -15.12
N VAL A 56 4.19 -4.37 -13.80
CA VAL A 56 3.91 -3.26 -12.88
C VAL A 56 5.22 -2.80 -12.26
N GLU A 57 5.51 -1.50 -12.37
CA GLU A 57 6.64 -0.87 -11.70
C GLU A 57 6.14 0.17 -10.69
N ILE A 58 6.71 0.15 -9.49
CA ILE A 58 6.40 1.12 -8.43
C ILE A 58 7.72 1.72 -7.94
N ASP A 59 7.96 2.97 -8.32
CA ASP A 59 9.17 3.65 -7.88
C ASP A 59 9.09 4.02 -6.39
N THR A 60 10.25 3.93 -5.75
CA THR A 60 10.42 4.28 -4.33
C THR A 60 10.86 5.74 -4.20
N PRO A 61 10.39 6.48 -3.17
CA PRO A 61 9.54 6.00 -2.10
C PRO A 61 8.07 5.91 -2.49
N PHE A 62 7.41 4.87 -1.98
CA PHE A 62 5.97 4.63 -2.12
C PHE A 62 5.34 4.55 -0.71
N TYR A 63 4.22 5.22 -0.53
CA TYR A 63 3.53 5.30 0.75
C TYR A 63 2.10 4.79 0.64
N CYS A 64 1.69 3.93 1.57
CA CYS A 64 0.29 3.54 1.76
C CYS A 64 -0.03 3.28 3.23
N ASP A 65 -1.30 3.28 3.60
CA ASP A 65 -1.71 3.09 5.01
C ASP A 65 -1.90 1.60 5.36
N TYR A 66 -2.58 0.86 4.49
CA TYR A 66 -2.93 -0.55 4.70
C TYR A 66 -2.33 -1.50 3.67
N GLY A 67 -2.00 -1.02 2.47
CA GLY A 67 -1.44 -1.79 1.36
C GLY A 67 -2.45 -2.74 0.69
N LYS A 68 -3.08 -3.60 1.50
CA LYS A 68 -3.98 -4.68 1.08
C LYS A 68 -5.26 -4.22 0.38
N ASN A 69 -5.61 -2.94 0.47
CA ASN A 69 -6.79 -2.38 -0.20
C ASN A 69 -6.43 -1.84 -1.59
N ILE A 70 -5.16 -1.89 -1.98
CA ILE A 70 -4.69 -1.43 -3.29
C ILE A 70 -4.63 -2.64 -4.23
N HIS A 71 -5.34 -2.54 -5.35
CA HIS A 71 -5.42 -3.56 -6.39
C HIS A 71 -4.96 -2.95 -7.70
N ILE A 72 -3.87 -3.48 -8.26
CA ILE A 72 -3.25 -2.96 -9.47
C ILE A 72 -3.34 -4.03 -10.56
N GLY A 73 -3.89 -3.65 -11.72
CA GLY A 73 -3.93 -4.46 -12.94
C GLY A 73 -2.55 -4.67 -13.57
N SER A 74 -2.52 -5.02 -14.86
CA SER A 74 -1.25 -5.16 -15.59
C SER A 74 -0.89 -3.86 -16.34
N ASP A 75 0.38 -3.69 -16.67
CA ASP A 75 0.90 -2.58 -17.48
C ASP A 75 0.71 -1.20 -16.82
N VAL A 76 1.10 -1.09 -15.54
CA VAL A 76 0.96 0.12 -14.71
C VAL A 76 2.33 0.60 -14.22
N ILE A 77 2.53 1.92 -14.25
CA ILE A 77 3.70 2.56 -13.63
C ILE A 77 3.21 3.53 -12.57
N ILE A 78 3.69 3.37 -11.34
CA ILE A 78 3.53 4.34 -10.23
C ILE A 78 4.89 4.98 -10.00
N ASN A 79 4.99 6.29 -10.18
CA ASN A 79 6.27 7.01 -10.04
C ASN A 79 6.59 7.34 -8.57
N MET A 80 7.79 7.87 -8.34
CA MET A 80 8.34 8.22 -7.03
C MET A 80 7.41 9.14 -6.24
N ASN A 81 7.46 9.01 -4.91
CA ASN A 81 6.76 9.85 -3.94
C ASN A 81 5.22 9.76 -3.98
N CYS A 82 4.65 8.71 -4.60
CA CYS A 82 3.20 8.50 -4.56
C CYS A 82 2.73 8.09 -3.17
N THR A 83 1.58 8.63 -2.74
CA THR A 83 0.92 8.30 -1.47
C THR A 83 -0.51 7.85 -1.71
N PHE A 84 -0.82 6.61 -1.33
CA PHE A 84 -2.16 6.01 -1.44
C PHE A 84 -2.77 5.85 -0.04
N VAL A 85 -3.73 6.71 0.30
CA VAL A 85 -4.48 6.63 1.57
C VAL A 85 -5.64 5.64 1.38
N ASP A 86 -5.37 4.35 1.62
CA ASP A 86 -6.24 3.24 1.21
C ASP A 86 -7.16 2.75 2.33
N ASN A 87 -7.89 3.67 2.98
CA ASN A 87 -8.91 3.32 3.98
C ASN A 87 -10.09 2.53 3.39
N LYS A 88 -10.28 2.65 2.07
CA LYS A 88 -11.19 1.90 1.22
C LYS A 88 -10.44 1.39 -0.01
N PRO A 89 -11.00 0.42 -0.76
CA PRO A 89 -10.34 -0.14 -1.93
C PRO A 89 -9.94 0.92 -2.96
N ILE A 90 -8.69 0.85 -3.42
CA ILE A 90 -8.16 1.59 -4.56
C ILE A 90 -7.94 0.57 -5.67
N ARG A 91 -8.50 0.84 -6.86
CA ARG A 91 -8.35 -0.02 -8.05
C ARG A 91 -7.75 0.79 -9.18
N ILE A 92 -6.68 0.28 -9.78
CA ILE A 92 -5.98 0.91 -10.91
C ILE A 92 -5.86 -0.13 -12.02
N GLY A 93 -6.46 0.18 -13.17
CA GLY A 93 -6.54 -0.76 -14.30
C GLY A 93 -7.65 -1.79 -14.17
#